data_AF-A0A8T4JFH1-F1
#
_entry.id   AF-A0A8T4JFH1-F1
#
_cell.length_a   1.000
_cell.length_b   1.000
_cell.length_c   1.000
_cell.angle_alpha   90.00
_cell.angle_beta   90.00
_cell.angle_gamma   90.00
#
_symmetry.space_group_name_H-M   'P 1'
#
loop_
_entity.id
_entity.type
_entity.pdbx_description
1 polymer ?
#
loop_
_entity_poly.entity_id
_entity_poly.type
_entity_poly.pdbx_seq_one_letter_code
_entity_poly.pdbx_strand_id
1 'polypeptide(L)'
;MILLDDTLEDEIARAGSDCECTKHPLEVPGYEGRLEELAEAIGNMTYDQTRDFIIYFSRDLARQSEADRRRERVKLSDRLMAAANKLYEASEHMGSAWLVCKPYMPKNDGSD
;
A
#
# COMPACT_ATOMS: atom_id res chain seq x y z
N MET A 1 -12.43 -13.60 11.40
CA MET A 1 -13.60 -12.90 10.84
C MET A 1 -13.53 -11.46 11.33
N ILE A 2 -12.79 -10.62 10.59
CA ILE A 2 -12.70 -9.18 10.89
C ILE A 2 -13.95 -8.58 10.24
N LEU A 3 -14.90 -8.15 11.06
CA LEU A 3 -16.05 -7.36 10.61
C LEU A 3 -15.50 -5.98 10.25
N LEU A 4 -15.28 -5.73 8.96
CA LEU A 4 -15.13 -4.37 8.46
C LEU A 4 -16.51 -3.72 8.57
N ASP A 5 -16.53 -2.53 9.16
CA ASP A 5 -17.72 -1.74 9.44
C ASP A 5 -18.37 -1.30 8.11
N ASP A 6 -19.53 -1.89 7.78
CA ASP A 6 -20.32 -1.65 6.55
C ASP A 6 -20.62 -0.15 6.31
N THR A 7 -20.48 0.70 7.34
CA THR A 7 -20.73 2.15 7.22
C THR A 7 -19.63 2.92 6.49
N LEU A 8 -18.40 2.40 6.43
CA LEU A 8 -17.28 3.07 5.77
C LEU A 8 -17.32 2.91 4.24
N GLU A 9 -17.82 1.77 3.75
CA GLU A 9 -17.93 1.48 2.32
C GLU A 9 -18.99 2.39 1.66
N ASP A 10 -20.09 2.67 2.36
CA ASP A 10 -21.17 3.56 1.92
C ASP A 10 -20.76 5.04 1.83
N GLU A 11 -19.85 5.50 2.70
CA GLU A 11 -19.33 6.87 2.64
C GLU A 11 -18.33 7.07 1.48
N ILE A 12 -17.52 6.06 1.17
CA ILE A 12 -16.61 6.07 0.01
C ILE A 12 -17.41 6.09 -1.30
N ALA A 13 -18.49 5.30 -1.38
CA ALA A 13 -19.34 5.23 -2.57
C ALA A 13 -20.03 6.56 -2.91
N ARG A 14 -20.42 7.35 -1.89
CA ARG A 14 -21.09 8.66 -2.09
C ARG A 14 -20.16 9.80 -2.49
N ALA A 15 -18.86 9.67 -2.25
CA ALA A 15 -17.87 10.71 -2.58
C ALA A 15 -17.41 10.67 -4.06
N GLY A 16 -17.77 9.63 -4.82
CA GLY A 16 -17.14 9.30 -6.10
C GLY A 16 -17.73 9.92 -7.38
N SER A 17 -18.81 10.70 -7.34
CA SER A 17 -19.55 10.97 -8.60
C SER A 17 -19.11 12.18 -9.42
N ASP A 18 -18.56 13.28 -8.86
CA ASP A 18 -18.36 14.51 -9.68
C ASP A 18 -17.13 15.34 -9.26
N CYS A 19 -15.93 14.76 -9.33
CA CYS A 19 -14.70 15.55 -9.18
C CYS A 19 -13.71 15.21 -10.30
N GLU A 20 -13.77 15.97 -11.40
CA GLU A 20 -12.73 16.00 -12.44
C GLU A 20 -11.44 16.62 -11.89
N CYS A 21 -10.77 15.93 -10.97
CA CYS A 21 -9.44 16.29 -10.49
C CYS A 21 -8.41 15.44 -11.25
N THR A 22 -8.04 15.90 -12.43
CA THR A 22 -7.11 15.26 -13.40
C THR A 22 -5.67 15.03 -12.90
N LYS A 23 -5.39 15.15 -11.60
CA LYS A 23 -4.06 14.98 -11.01
C LYS A 23 -3.81 13.61 -10.37
N HIS A 24 -4.85 12.86 -10.06
CA HIS A 24 -4.72 11.50 -9.51
C HIS A 24 -5.31 10.50 -10.51
N PRO A 25 -4.50 9.60 -11.09
CA PRO A 25 -5.03 8.58 -11.99
C PRO A 25 -5.92 7.62 -11.19
N LEU A 26 -7.01 7.15 -11.82
CA LEU A 26 -7.92 6.17 -11.23
C LEU A 26 -7.31 4.76 -11.19
N GLU A 27 -6.37 4.50 -12.10
CA GLU A 27 -5.71 3.21 -12.29
C GLU A 27 -4.19 3.38 -12.26
N VAL A 28 -3.46 2.27 -12.07
CA VAL A 28 -2.00 2.27 -12.11
C VAL A 28 -1.55 2.40 -13.57
N PRO A 29 -0.87 3.49 -13.96
CA PRO A 29 -0.48 3.69 -15.36
C PRO A 29 0.42 2.57 -15.87
N GLY A 30 0.06 1.96 -16.99
CA GLY A 30 0.81 0.86 -17.61
C GLY A 30 0.55 -0.53 -17.03
N TYR A 31 -0.41 -0.66 -16.11
CA TYR A 31 -0.90 -1.95 -15.63
C TYR A 31 -2.28 -2.23 -16.22
N GLU A 32 -2.43 -3.35 -16.93
CA GLU A 32 -3.68 -3.72 -17.64
C GLU A 32 -4.55 -4.72 -16.84
N GLY A 33 -4.07 -5.21 -15.70
CA GLY A 33 -4.77 -6.19 -14.87
C GLY A 33 -5.73 -5.57 -13.84
N ARG A 34 -6.42 -6.42 -13.09
CA ARG A 34 -7.27 -5.98 -11.97
C ARG A 34 -6.43 -5.67 -10.73
N LEU A 35 -6.91 -4.77 -9.86
CA LEU A 35 -6.18 -4.41 -8.63
C LEU A 35 -5.96 -5.63 -7.70
N GLU A 36 -6.87 -6.59 -7.72
CA GLU A 36 -6.70 -7.86 -7.02
C GLU A 36 -5.52 -8.67 -7.55
N GLU A 37 -5.36 -8.74 -8.88
CA GLU A 37 -4.24 -9.44 -9.52
C GLU A 37 -2.90 -8.76 -9.19
N LEU A 38 -2.90 -7.42 -9.07
CA LEU A 38 -1.73 -6.66 -8.65
C LEU A 38 -1.37 -6.96 -7.19
N ALA A 39 -2.39 -7.01 -6.31
CA ALA A 39 -2.19 -7.33 -4.91
C ALA A 39 -1.65 -8.76 -4.73
N GLU A 40 -2.19 -9.73 -5.46
CA GLU A 40 -1.68 -11.10 -5.51
C GLU A 40 -0.22 -11.15 -6.00
N ALA A 41 0.11 -10.42 -7.07
CA ALA A 41 1.47 -10.36 -7.59
C ALA A 41 2.47 -9.80 -6.56
N ILE A 42 2.10 -8.71 -5.86
CA ILE A 42 2.93 -8.11 -4.81
C ILE A 42 3.07 -9.06 -3.61
N GLY A 43 1.98 -9.73 -3.23
CA GLY A 43 1.93 -10.68 -2.11
C GLY A 43 2.72 -11.98 -2.37
N ASN A 44 2.90 -12.36 -3.63
CA ASN A 44 3.66 -13.55 -4.05
C ASN A 44 5.18 -13.31 -4.13
N MET A 45 5.64 -12.07 -3.96
CA MET A 45 7.08 -11.81 -3.83
C MET A 45 7.62 -12.41 -2.51
N THR A 46 8.95 -12.55 -2.41
CA THR A 46 9.56 -12.91 -1.13
C THR A 46 9.30 -11.82 -0.10
N TYR A 47 9.13 -12.20 1.17
CA TYR A 47 8.70 -11.25 2.21
C TYR A 47 9.65 -10.06 2.41
N ASP A 48 10.93 -10.19 2.08
CA ASP A 48 11.87 -9.06 2.03
C ASP A 48 11.55 -8.08 0.89
N GLN A 49 11.22 -8.59 -0.29
CA GLN A 49 10.83 -7.76 -1.44
C GLN A 49 9.47 -7.10 -1.19
N THR A 50 8.50 -7.82 -0.62
CA THR A 50 7.22 -7.23 -0.22
C THR A 50 7.40 -6.18 0.87
N ARG A 51 8.29 -6.41 1.85
CA ARG A 51 8.68 -5.38 2.83
C ARG A 51 9.18 -4.12 2.14
N ASP A 52 10.11 -4.25 1.20
CA ASP A 52 10.72 -3.11 0.52
C ASP A 52 9.67 -2.33 -0.28
N PHE A 53 8.76 -3.03 -0.98
CA PHE A 53 7.62 -2.40 -1.64
C PHE A 53 6.76 -1.58 -0.65
N ILE A 54 6.40 -2.17 0.49
CA ILE A 54 5.57 -1.49 1.50
C ILE A 54 6.31 -0.27 2.08
N ILE A 55 7.64 -0.33 2.27
CA ILE A 55 8.45 0.81 2.71
C ILE A 55 8.39 1.93 1.67
N TYR A 56 8.57 1.61 0.38
CA TYR A 56 8.48 2.62 -0.68
C TYR A 56 7.09 3.25 -0.75
N PHE A 57 6.04 2.43 -0.60
CA PHE A 57 4.68 2.93 -0.61
C PHE A 57 4.38 3.84 0.60
N SER A 58 4.80 3.42 1.80
CA SER A 58 4.73 4.23 3.02
C SER A 58 5.43 5.59 2.84
N ARG A 59 6.65 5.59 2.28
CA ARG A 59 7.42 6.82 2.05
C ARG A 59 6.73 7.76 1.07
N ASP A 60 6.12 7.23 0.00
CA ASP A 60 5.41 8.08 -0.94
C ASP A 60 4.16 8.72 -0.31
N LEU A 61 3.38 7.98 0.48
CA LEU A 61 2.25 8.55 1.23
C LEU A 61 2.69 9.62 2.22
N ALA A 62 3.80 9.40 2.95
CA ALA A 62 4.36 10.42 3.85
C ALA A 62 4.79 11.68 3.08
N ARG A 63 5.40 11.53 1.91
CA ARG A 63 5.77 12.66 1.03
C ARG A 63 4.54 13.43 0.54
N GLN A 64 3.46 12.72 0.17
CA GLN A 64 2.19 13.34 -0.22
C GLN A 64 1.54 14.07 0.95
N SER A 65 1.53 13.46 2.14
CA SER A 65 1.08 14.11 3.38
C SER A 65 1.80 15.43 3.63
N GLU A 66 3.13 15.47 3.55
CA GLU A 66 3.90 16.70 3.76
C GLU A 66 3.60 17.75 2.68
N ALA A 67 3.34 17.33 1.44
CA ALA A 67 2.89 18.26 0.39
C ALA A 67 1.52 18.87 0.70
N ASP A 68 0.58 18.09 1.26
CA ASP A 68 -0.74 18.58 1.65
C ASP A 68 -0.70 19.42 2.92
N ARG A 69 0.19 19.11 3.86
CA ARG A 69 0.45 19.94 5.06
C ARG A 69 0.88 21.35 4.65
N ARG A 70 1.83 21.45 3.72
CA ARG A 70 2.32 22.74 3.16
C ARG A 70 1.25 23.51 2.38
N ARG A 71 0.19 22.84 1.93
CA ARG A 71 -0.99 23.44 1.28
C ARG A 71 -2.14 23.69 2.26
N GLU A 72 -1.88 23.62 3.57
CA GLU A 72 -2.85 23.84 4.65
C GLU A 72 -4.02 22.82 4.66
N ARG A 73 -3.88 21.68 3.98
CA ARG A 73 -4.86 20.58 3.98
C ARG A 73 -4.60 19.63 5.15
N VAL A 74 -4.67 20.17 6.36
CA VAL A 74 -4.25 19.52 7.60
C VAL A 74 -4.90 18.15 7.80
N LYS A 75 -6.23 18.05 7.65
CA LYS A 75 -6.95 16.78 7.84
C LYS A 75 -6.51 15.69 6.86
N LEU A 76 -6.31 16.06 5.58
CA LEU A 76 -5.87 15.10 4.55
C LEU A 76 -4.43 14.64 4.82
N SER A 77 -3.54 15.58 5.15
CA SER A 77 -2.19 15.26 5.58
C SER A 77 -2.18 14.29 6.75
N ASP A 78 -2.96 14.56 7.81
CA ASP A 78 -2.97 13.72 9.01
C ASP A 78 -3.46 12.29 8.69
N ARG A 79 -4.43 12.13 7.79
CA ARG A 79 -4.89 10.81 7.32
C ARG A 79 -3.83 10.07 6.51
N LEU A 80 -3.18 10.76 5.57
CA LEU A 80 -2.11 10.17 4.75
C LEU A 80 -0.89 9.77 5.59
N MET A 81 -0.49 10.60 6.56
CA MET A 81 0.59 10.28 7.48
C MET A 81 0.24 9.07 8.36
N ALA A 82 -0.99 8.99 8.85
CA ALA A 82 -1.45 7.82 9.62
C ALA A 82 -1.39 6.53 8.78
N ALA A 83 -1.82 6.57 7.52
CA ALA A 83 -1.71 5.45 6.60
C ALA A 83 -0.24 5.06 6.33
N ALA A 84 0.63 6.05 6.09
CA ALA A 84 2.06 5.83 5.90
C ALA A 84 2.70 5.12 7.10
N ASN A 85 2.37 5.55 8.33
CA ASN A 85 2.89 4.93 9.55
C ASN A 85 2.42 3.48 9.70
N LYS A 86 1.15 3.19 9.38
CA LYS A 86 0.62 1.81 9.43
C LYS A 86 1.25 0.90 8.39
N LEU A 87 1.52 1.40 7.18
CA LEU A 87 2.29 0.65 6.20
C LEU A 87 3.72 0.40 6.68
N TYR A 88 4.36 1.39 7.30
CA TYR A 88 5.70 1.19 7.85
C TYR A 88 5.72 0.10 8.93
N GLU A 89 4.76 0.13 9.88
CA GLU A 89 4.58 -0.95 10.86
C GLU A 89 4.36 -2.31 10.19
N ALA A 90 3.53 -2.39 9.15
CA ALA A 90 3.32 -3.62 8.38
C ALA A 90 4.61 -4.12 7.71
N SER A 91 5.48 -3.23 7.24
CA SER A 91 6.76 -3.60 6.64
C SER A 91 7.70 -4.29 7.63
N GLU A 92 7.67 -3.89 8.90
CA GLU A 92 8.47 -4.52 9.96
C GLU A 92 7.95 -5.93 10.29
N HIS A 93 6.64 -6.15 10.20
CA HIS A 93 6.06 -7.49 10.28
C HIS A 93 6.48 -8.37 9.10
N MET A 94 6.50 -7.84 7.87
CA MET A 94 7.01 -8.57 6.69
C MET A 94 8.48 -8.92 6.83
N GLY A 95 9.31 -8.00 7.33
CA GLY A 95 10.71 -8.28 7.64
C GLY A 95 10.88 -9.39 8.68
N SER A 96 10.06 -9.38 9.74
CA SER A 96 10.06 -10.45 10.74
C SER A 96 9.63 -11.79 10.15
N ALA A 97 8.60 -11.80 9.30
CA ALA A 97 8.15 -13.00 8.60
C ALA A 97 9.25 -13.58 7.70
N TRP A 98 10.01 -12.72 7.00
CA TRP A 98 11.15 -13.13 6.20
C TRP A 98 12.22 -13.85 7.05
N LEU A 99 12.58 -13.30 8.22
CA LEU A 99 13.56 -13.94 9.11
C LEU A 99 13.14 -15.34 9.54
N VAL A 100 11.82 -15.57 9.72
CA VAL A 100 11.26 -16.88 10.06
C VAL A 100 11.27 -17.83 8.87
N CYS A 101 10.88 -17.38 7.67
CA CYS A 101 10.72 -18.27 6.52
C CYS A 101 12.01 -18.51 5.74
N LYS A 102 12.95 -17.55 5.72
CA LYS A 102 14.18 -17.60 4.92
C LYS A 102 14.98 -18.90 5.07
N PRO A 103 15.15 -19.49 6.27
CA PRO A 103 15.87 -20.77 6.41
C PRO A 103 15.24 -21.96 5.68
N TYR A 104 13.94 -21.88 5.38
CA TYR A 104 13.18 -22.95 4.73
C TYR A 104 12.97 -22.72 3.23
N MET A 105 13.38 -21.56 2.71
CA MET A 105 13.26 -21.27 1.29
C MET A 105 14.29 -22.09 0.49
N PRO A 106 13.89 -22.69 -0.64
CA PRO A 106 14.82 -23.37 -1.51
C PRO A 106 15.90 -22.38 -1.94
N LYS A 107 17.16 -22.83 -1.93
CA LYS A 107 18.24 -22.05 -2.53
C LYS A 107 17.99 -22.05 -4.03
N ASN A 108 17.82 -20.88 -4.64
CA ASN A 108 17.98 -20.74 -6.08
C ASN A 108 19.48 -20.93 -6.37
N ASP A 109 19.92 -22.17 -6.48
CA ASP A 109 21.29 -22.53 -6.90
C ASP A 109 21.45 -22.55 -8.43
N GLY A 110 20.38 -22.23 -9.17
CA GLY A 110 20.43 -21.99 -10.61
C GLY A 110 20.76 -23.25 -11.43
N SER A 111 20.61 -24.44 -10.85
CA SER A 111 20.70 -25.70 -11.56
C SER A 111 19.33 -26.14 -12.09
N ASP A 112 18.98 -25.64 -13.27
CA ASP A 112 18.06 -26.27 -14.22
C ASP A 112 18.80 -26.47 -15.56
#